data_AF-A0A8D8E4N2-F1
#
_entry.id   AF-A0A8D8E4N2-F1
#
_cell.length_a   1.000
_cell.length_b   1.000
_cell.length_c   1.000
_cell.angle_alpha   90.00
_cell.angle_beta   90.00
_cell.angle_gamma   90.00
#
_symmetry.space_group_name_H-M   'P 1'
#
loop_
_entity.id
_entity.type
_entity.pdbx_description
1 polymer ?
#
loop_
_entity_poly.entity_id
_entity_poly.type
_entity_poly.pdbx_seq_one_letter_code
_entity_poly.pdbx_strand_id
1 'polypeptide(L)'
;MEVDCEKVRRVLRRLREKFNCVEVEPFLRLSKLTSSHKDELTTVLGRLIEDPQYTEEIGSGFASMLLLIVAGAFGENRTGGTPDREAHRRKCVALSKLVHCCPDVLRFAVQYFRHSAPPFGVGESLAYTPKSKQKKLEKSSVTELELVRCCYRFLVADPAHFRSAWNWSEFFEQFAGKGCPRQRYYYSRILATVSCMTQSQLNALDGDIPLEVVVREQQQEMTVGRGVSEEEVGACGENIRWDFRSNVVTNVGDVMLPIFDASNCEFYRAKEQQPEELVIVDSTRLNVRCLALGVSSGRAICLS
;
A
#
# COMPACT_ATOMS: atom_id res chain seq x y z
N MET A 1 5.67 19.36 3.27
CA MET A 1 4.29 18.87 3.23
C MET A 1 3.53 19.43 4.43
N GLU A 2 2.39 20.06 4.22
CA GLU A 2 1.49 20.41 5.32
C GLU A 2 0.75 19.17 5.83
N VAL A 3 0.76 18.99 7.16
CA VAL A 3 0.05 17.87 7.80
C VAL A 3 -0.81 18.42 8.93
N ASP A 4 -2.08 18.05 8.91
CA ASP A 4 -3.05 18.33 9.96
C ASP A 4 -2.78 17.43 11.18
N CYS A 5 -2.31 18.05 12.26
CA CYS A 5 -1.96 17.35 13.49
C CYS A 5 -3.18 16.81 14.24
N GLU A 6 -4.35 17.45 14.10
CA GLU A 6 -5.58 16.98 14.73
C GLU A 6 -6.11 15.73 14.03
N LYS A 7 -6.07 15.71 12.69
CA LYS A 7 -6.39 14.52 11.90
C LYS A 7 -5.47 13.35 12.29
N VAL A 8 -4.16 13.58 12.36
CA VAL A 8 -3.18 12.57 12.84
C VAL A 8 -3.56 12.06 14.22
N ARG A 9 -3.80 12.95 15.20
CA ARG A 9 -4.17 12.53 16.57
C ARG A 9 -5.48 11.76 16.62
N ARG A 10 -6.48 12.13 15.82
CA ARG A 10 -7.77 11.43 15.75
C ARG A 10 -7.57 9.98 15.32
N VAL A 11 -6.75 9.75 14.29
CA VAL A 11 -6.44 8.41 13.80
C VAL A 11 -5.64 7.62 14.83
N LEU A 12 -4.66 8.25 15.50
CA LEU A 12 -3.91 7.60 16.59
C LEU A 12 -4.81 7.17 17.75
N ARG A 13 -5.79 8.01 18.14
CA ARG A 13 -6.79 7.63 19.17
C ARG A 13 -7.62 6.44 18.72
N ARG A 14 -8.09 6.43 17.46
CA ARG A 14 -8.82 5.29 16.90
C ARG A 14 -7.97 4.00 16.95
N LEU A 15 -6.69 4.06 16.57
CA LEU A 15 -5.77 2.93 16.68
C LEU A 15 -5.61 2.44 18.12
N ARG A 16 -5.55 3.37 19.09
CA ARG A 16 -5.46 3.04 20.52
C ARG A 16 -6.75 2.41 21.04
N GLU A 17 -7.90 3.01 20.79
CA GLU A 17 -9.19 2.61 21.35
C GLU A 17 -9.74 1.33 20.73
N LYS A 18 -9.69 1.23 19.39
CA LYS A 18 -10.29 0.10 18.65
C LYS A 18 -9.40 -1.15 18.66
N PHE A 19 -8.08 -0.97 18.71
CA PHE A 19 -7.13 -2.09 18.55
C PHE A 19 -6.12 -2.21 19.70
N ASN A 20 -6.25 -1.41 20.75
CA ASN A 20 -5.33 -1.39 21.89
C ASN A 20 -3.85 -1.22 21.49
N CYS A 21 -3.56 -0.51 20.39
CA CYS A 21 -2.19 -0.28 19.90
C CYS A 21 -1.43 0.60 20.89
N VAL A 22 -0.47 0.05 21.63
CA VAL A 22 0.29 0.78 22.67
C VAL A 22 1.40 1.64 22.03
N GLU A 23 1.88 1.23 20.86
CA GLU A 23 2.98 1.85 20.13
C GLU A 23 2.67 3.29 19.71
N VAL A 24 1.39 3.66 19.60
CA VAL A 24 0.95 5.02 19.28
C VAL A 24 0.80 5.93 20.51
N GLU A 25 0.83 5.37 21.72
CA GLU A 25 0.58 6.11 22.96
C GLU A 25 1.59 7.24 23.24
N PRO A 26 2.91 7.07 22.99
CA PRO A 26 3.87 8.16 23.15
C PRO A 26 3.48 9.41 22.37
N PHE A 27 2.96 9.25 21.15
CA PHE A 27 2.56 10.37 20.28
C PHE A 27 1.29 11.08 20.75
N LEU A 28 0.39 10.35 21.43
CA LEU A 28 -0.83 10.92 22.01
C LEU A 28 -0.55 11.80 23.24
N ARG A 29 0.53 11.50 23.98
CA ARG A 29 0.96 12.27 25.17
C ARG A 29 1.67 13.58 24.82
N LEU A 30 2.07 13.76 23.56
CA LEU A 30 2.77 14.96 23.11
C LEU A 30 1.80 16.14 23.00
N SER A 31 2.15 17.26 23.64
CA SER A 31 1.42 18.53 23.50
C SER A 31 1.49 19.08 22.06
N LYS A 32 2.62 18.88 21.37
CA LYS A 32 2.82 19.28 19.96
C LYS A 32 3.60 18.22 19.16
N LEU A 33 3.22 18.03 17.90
CA LEU A 33 3.85 17.09 16.96
C LEU A 33 4.89 17.81 16.10
N THR A 34 6.18 17.54 16.28
CA THR A 34 7.24 18.15 15.46
C THR A 34 7.50 17.33 14.20
N SER A 35 8.30 17.85 13.27
CA SER A 35 8.77 17.08 12.10
C SER A 35 9.48 15.79 12.50
N SER A 36 10.34 15.84 13.53
CA SER A 36 11.03 14.65 14.07
C SER A 36 10.05 13.59 14.57
N HIS A 37 9.00 14.01 15.30
CA HIS A 37 7.97 13.08 15.76
C HIS A 37 7.20 12.43 14.59
N LYS A 38 7.05 13.11 13.45
CA LYS A 38 6.41 12.54 12.25
C LYS A 38 7.30 11.50 11.56
N ASP A 39 8.61 11.71 11.54
CA ASP A 39 9.57 10.72 11.02
C ASP A 39 9.57 9.44 11.88
N GLU A 40 9.56 9.63 13.21
CA GLU A 40 9.44 8.53 14.17
C GLU A 40 8.09 7.81 14.03
N LEU A 41 7.00 8.57 13.91
CA LEU A 41 5.66 8.02 13.70
C LEU A 41 5.59 7.19 12.42
N THR A 42 6.14 7.70 11.31
CA THR A 42 6.19 6.98 10.03
C THR A 42 6.93 5.65 10.19
N THR A 43 8.02 5.64 10.96
CA THR A 43 8.78 4.42 11.26
C THR A 43 7.97 3.43 12.09
N VAL A 44 7.24 3.90 13.11
CA VAL A 44 6.37 3.05 13.95
C VAL A 44 5.22 2.48 13.12
N LEU A 45 4.51 3.32 12.37
CA LEU A 45 3.41 2.91 11.49
C LEU A 45 3.90 1.91 10.43
N GLY A 46 5.11 2.10 9.89
CA GLY A 46 5.72 1.17 8.94
C GLY A 46 5.97 -0.23 9.52
N ARG A 47 6.19 -0.36 10.83
CA ARG A 47 6.32 -1.68 11.48
C ARG A 47 4.95 -2.34 11.71
N LEU A 48 3.94 -1.53 12.00
CA LEU A 48 2.56 -1.94 12.28
C LEU A 48 1.78 -2.29 11.01
N ILE A 49 2.08 -1.67 9.87
CA ILE A 49 1.32 -1.82 8.63
C ILE A 49 1.35 -3.25 8.06
N GLU A 50 2.39 -4.03 8.40
CA GLU A 50 2.48 -5.47 8.08
C GLU A 50 1.48 -6.33 8.86
N ASP A 51 0.93 -5.83 9.96
CA ASP A 51 -0.03 -6.55 10.77
C ASP A 51 -1.44 -6.36 10.18
N PRO A 52 -2.12 -7.44 9.78
CA PRO A 52 -3.46 -7.39 9.20
C PRO A 52 -4.48 -6.60 10.01
N GLN A 53 -4.30 -6.51 11.35
CA GLN A 53 -5.21 -5.80 12.24
C GLN A 53 -5.15 -4.27 12.07
N TYR A 54 -3.98 -3.73 11.69
CA TYR A 54 -3.76 -2.29 11.58
C TYR A 54 -3.73 -1.79 10.12
N THR A 55 -3.45 -2.66 9.15
CA THR A 55 -3.17 -2.26 7.75
C THR A 55 -4.22 -1.30 7.18
N GLU A 56 -5.51 -1.64 7.26
CA GLU A 56 -6.58 -0.86 6.60
C GLU A 56 -6.86 0.47 7.30
N GLU A 57 -6.71 0.53 8.62
CA GLU A 57 -6.90 1.75 9.42
C GLU A 57 -5.71 2.70 9.26
N ILE A 58 -4.50 2.16 9.13
CA ILE A 58 -3.33 2.96 8.76
C ILE A 58 -3.50 3.51 7.34
N GLY A 59 -3.94 2.67 6.40
CA GLY A 59 -4.18 3.06 5.01
C GLY A 59 -5.19 4.18 4.85
N SER A 60 -6.33 4.07 5.53
CA SER A 60 -7.41 5.07 5.50
C SER A 60 -7.09 6.33 6.30
N GLY A 61 -6.53 6.18 7.50
CA GLY A 61 -6.29 7.30 8.40
C GLY A 61 -5.08 8.17 8.04
N PHE A 62 -4.06 7.59 7.40
CA PHE A 62 -2.83 8.29 7.03
C PHE A 62 -2.65 8.42 5.52
N ALA A 63 -3.73 8.50 4.73
CA ALA A 63 -3.69 8.55 3.27
C ALA A 63 -2.64 9.55 2.71
N SER A 64 -2.55 10.75 3.29
CA SER A 64 -1.59 11.79 2.87
C SER A 64 -0.12 11.44 3.11
N MET A 65 0.18 10.59 4.09
CA MET A 65 1.53 10.12 4.43
C MET A 65 1.77 8.67 4.01
N LEU A 66 0.75 7.98 3.47
CA LEU A 66 0.73 6.54 3.27
C LEU A 66 1.86 6.06 2.38
N LEU A 67 2.13 6.79 1.30
CA LEU A 67 3.22 6.44 0.39
C LEU A 67 4.60 6.46 1.10
N LEU A 68 4.82 7.40 2.04
CA LEU A 68 6.05 7.44 2.81
C LEU A 68 6.15 6.28 3.80
N ILE A 69 5.04 5.94 4.47
CA ILE A 69 4.96 4.79 5.38
C ILE A 69 5.26 3.49 4.61
N VAL A 70 4.61 3.31 3.45
CA VAL A 70 4.77 2.14 2.56
C VAL A 70 6.21 2.06 2.04
N ALA A 71 6.78 3.16 1.56
CA ALA A 71 8.15 3.20 1.06
C ALA A 71 9.18 2.91 2.17
N GLY A 72 8.97 3.42 3.38
CA GLY A 72 9.83 3.12 4.53
C GLY A 72 9.71 1.67 5.02
N ALA A 73 8.51 1.11 4.99
CA ALA A 73 8.24 -0.25 5.46
C ALA A 73 8.69 -1.33 4.46
N PHE A 74 8.44 -1.09 3.17
CA PHE A 74 8.57 -2.10 2.11
C PHE A 74 9.63 -1.76 1.07
N GLY A 75 10.31 -0.61 1.18
CA GLY A 75 11.44 -0.26 0.34
C GLY A 75 12.58 -1.27 0.44
N GLU A 76 13.50 -1.21 -0.53
CA GLU A 76 14.60 -2.17 -0.69
C GLU A 76 15.56 -2.17 0.50
N ASN A 77 15.25 -2.98 1.52
CA ASN A 77 16.26 -3.48 2.43
C ASN A 77 16.98 -4.64 1.73
N ARG A 78 18.01 -4.31 0.93
CA ARG A 78 18.99 -5.26 0.39
C ARG A 78 19.86 -5.84 1.50
N THR A 79 19.26 -6.35 2.56
CA THR A 79 19.97 -7.20 3.51
C THR A 79 20.15 -8.54 2.82
N GLY A 80 21.38 -8.85 2.39
CA GLY A 80 21.75 -10.02 1.58
C GLY A 80 21.53 -11.38 2.25
N GLY A 81 20.31 -11.64 2.69
CA GLY A 81 19.82 -12.93 3.14
C GLY A 81 18.67 -13.40 2.25
N THR A 82 18.39 -14.70 2.28
CA THR A 82 17.23 -15.27 1.60
C THR A 82 15.95 -14.62 2.13
N PRO A 83 15.03 -14.18 1.24
CA PRO A 83 13.80 -13.52 1.67
C PRO A 83 12.94 -14.51 2.48
N ASP A 84 12.63 -14.16 3.72
CA ASP A 84 11.67 -14.88 4.55
C ASP A 84 10.32 -14.94 3.81
N ARG A 85 9.94 -16.12 3.32
CA ARG A 85 8.73 -16.32 2.50
C ARG A 85 7.47 -15.81 3.19
N GLU A 86 7.37 -16.02 4.50
CA GLU A 86 6.20 -15.57 5.25
C GLU A 86 6.24 -14.06 5.48
N ALA A 87 7.43 -13.45 5.64
CA ALA A 87 7.54 -11.99 5.62
C ALA A 87 7.15 -11.40 4.26
N HIS A 88 7.59 -11.99 3.16
CA HIS A 88 7.20 -11.59 1.80
C HIS A 88 5.68 -11.64 1.61
N ARG A 89 5.04 -12.75 2.02
CA ARG A 89 3.58 -12.91 1.95
C ARG A 89 2.85 -11.87 2.78
N ARG A 90 3.30 -11.60 4.02
CA ARG A 90 2.69 -10.54 4.87
C ARG A 90 2.78 -9.17 4.21
N LYS A 91 3.92 -8.82 3.61
CA LYS A 91 4.08 -7.58 2.83
C LYS A 91 3.13 -7.52 1.64
N CYS A 92 3.05 -8.60 0.86
CA CYS A 92 2.13 -8.68 -0.28
C CYS A 92 0.67 -8.49 0.15
N VAL A 93 0.24 -9.20 1.21
CA VAL A 93 -1.13 -9.06 1.74
C VAL A 93 -1.39 -7.62 2.21
N ALA A 94 -0.46 -7.01 2.93
CA ALA A 94 -0.59 -5.63 3.38
C ALA A 94 -0.71 -4.67 2.18
N LEU A 95 0.20 -4.75 1.21
CA LEU A 95 0.14 -3.95 -0.02
C LEU A 95 -1.19 -4.15 -0.76
N SER A 96 -1.67 -5.38 -0.91
CA SER A 96 -2.94 -5.68 -1.60
C SER A 96 -4.17 -5.06 -0.94
N LYS A 97 -4.12 -4.81 0.38
CA LYS A 97 -5.19 -4.09 1.10
C LYS A 97 -5.12 -2.59 0.83
N LEU A 98 -3.91 -2.06 0.65
CA LEU A 98 -3.64 -0.63 0.54
C LEU A 98 -3.76 -0.08 -0.89
N VAL A 99 -3.67 -0.92 -1.93
CA VAL A 99 -3.78 -0.47 -3.33
C VAL A 99 -5.12 0.23 -3.64
N HIS A 100 -6.18 -0.07 -2.91
CA HIS A 100 -7.48 0.60 -3.05
C HIS A 100 -7.58 1.91 -2.25
N CYS A 101 -6.67 2.14 -1.28
CA CYS A 101 -6.66 3.36 -0.48
C CYS A 101 -5.98 4.53 -1.21
N CYS A 102 -4.95 4.26 -2.00
CA CYS A 102 -4.14 5.29 -2.65
C CYS A 102 -3.56 4.78 -3.99
N PRO A 103 -3.77 5.49 -5.12
CA PRO A 103 -3.22 5.10 -6.43
C PRO A 103 -1.69 4.96 -6.43
N ASP A 104 -0.98 5.76 -5.64
CA ASP A 104 0.48 5.70 -5.56
C ASP A 104 0.98 4.40 -4.92
N VAL A 105 0.17 3.75 -4.06
CA VAL A 105 0.51 2.43 -3.50
C VAL A 105 0.47 1.37 -4.59
N LEU A 106 -0.46 1.45 -5.55
CA LEU A 106 -0.47 0.55 -6.71
C LEU A 106 0.79 0.71 -7.55
N ARG A 107 1.23 1.95 -7.82
CA ARG A 107 2.50 2.19 -8.54
C ARG A 107 3.70 1.63 -7.80
N PHE A 108 3.74 1.84 -6.48
CA PHE A 108 4.77 1.27 -5.63
C PHE A 108 4.77 -0.26 -5.73
N ALA A 109 3.60 -0.90 -5.68
CA ALA A 109 3.47 -2.36 -5.80
C ALA A 109 3.94 -2.87 -7.17
N VAL A 110 3.59 -2.20 -8.27
CA VAL A 110 4.07 -2.52 -9.61
C VAL A 110 5.60 -2.48 -9.66
N GLN A 111 6.22 -1.44 -9.11
CA GLN A 111 7.69 -1.34 -9.04
C GLN A 111 8.29 -2.44 -8.16
N TYR A 112 7.66 -2.75 -7.02
CA TYR A 112 8.08 -3.80 -6.10
C TYR A 112 8.14 -5.18 -6.77
N PHE A 113 7.13 -5.53 -7.58
CA PHE A 113 7.06 -6.81 -8.29
C PHE A 113 7.96 -6.89 -9.54
N ARG A 114 8.63 -5.82 -9.95
CA ARG A 114 9.71 -5.91 -10.96
C ARG A 114 10.92 -6.69 -10.46
N HIS A 115 11.14 -6.69 -9.16
CA HIS A 115 12.31 -7.32 -8.52
C HIS A 115 11.91 -8.38 -7.48
N SER A 116 10.62 -8.64 -7.31
CA SER A 116 10.09 -9.58 -6.31
C SER A 116 9.18 -10.62 -6.97
N ALA A 117 9.24 -11.85 -6.49
CA ALA A 117 8.36 -12.92 -6.94
C ALA A 117 6.88 -12.63 -6.61
N PRO A 118 5.92 -13.19 -7.37
CA PRO A 118 4.50 -13.10 -7.04
C PRO A 118 4.21 -13.66 -5.64
N PRO A 119 3.08 -13.30 -5.01
CA PRO A 119 2.75 -13.76 -3.66
C PRO A 119 2.69 -15.30 -3.52
N PHE A 120 2.26 -15.98 -4.59
CA PHE A 120 2.17 -17.43 -4.71
C PHE A 120 3.44 -18.10 -5.25
N GLY A 121 4.48 -17.31 -5.60
CA GLY A 121 5.71 -17.84 -6.13
C GLY A 121 6.33 -18.84 -5.15
N VAL A 122 6.59 -20.06 -5.62
CA VAL A 122 7.34 -21.06 -4.87
C VAL A 122 8.79 -20.63 -4.96
N GLY A 123 9.27 -19.90 -3.96
CA GLY A 123 10.70 -19.65 -3.86
C GLY A 123 11.43 -20.99 -3.80
N GLU A 124 12.20 -21.32 -4.83
CA GLU A 124 13.32 -22.25 -4.72
C GLU A 124 14.34 -21.64 -3.74
N SER A 125 14.12 -21.82 -2.45
CA SER A 125 15.17 -21.77 -1.44
C SER A 125 14.68 -22.42 -0.15
N LEU A 126 14.72 -23.75 -0.15
CA LEU A 126 14.81 -24.55 1.07
C LEU A 126 16.19 -24.32 1.68
N ALA A 127 16.34 -23.24 2.45
CA ALA A 127 17.44 -23.12 3.40
C ALA A 127 16.86 -22.62 4.72
N TYR A 128 16.72 -23.54 5.67
CA TYR A 128 16.44 -23.22 7.06
C TYR A 128 17.55 -22.32 7.59
N THR A 129 17.27 -21.01 7.71
CA THR A 129 18.11 -20.11 8.50
C THR A 129 17.59 -20.12 9.93
N PRO A 130 18.42 -20.44 10.95
CA PRO A 130 17.99 -20.41 12.34
C PRO A 130 17.52 -18.98 12.70
N LYS A 131 16.32 -18.89 13.27
CA LYS A 131 15.71 -17.63 13.69
C LYS A 131 16.62 -16.94 14.72
N SER A 132 17.19 -15.78 14.36
CA SER A 132 17.83 -14.90 15.33
C SER A 132 16.80 -14.44 16.37
N LYS A 133 17.12 -14.62 17.66
CA LYS A 133 16.29 -14.26 18.80
C LYS A 133 16.27 -12.73 18.99
N GLN A 134 15.59 -12.01 18.11
CA GLN A 134 15.01 -10.72 18.46
C GLN A 134 13.53 -10.96 18.78
N LYS A 135 13.01 -10.27 19.80
CA LYS A 135 11.58 -10.25 20.16
C LYS A 135 10.77 -9.71 18.96
N LYS A 136 10.57 -10.53 17.92
CA LYS A 136 9.58 -10.30 16.87
C LYS A 136 8.25 -10.44 17.58
N LEU A 137 7.45 -9.37 17.55
CA LEU A 137 6.00 -9.47 17.73
C LEU A 137 5.54 -10.70 16.92
N GLU A 138 4.89 -11.67 17.55
CA GLU A 138 4.47 -12.91 16.89
C GLU A 138 3.42 -12.58 15.83
N LYS A 139 3.87 -12.29 14.61
CA LYS A 139 2.99 -11.97 13.48
C LYS A 139 2.38 -13.27 12.96
N SER A 140 1.06 -13.29 12.80
CA SER A 140 0.30 -14.43 12.30
C SER A 140 0.80 -14.87 10.91
N SER A 141 0.77 -16.18 10.66
CA SER A 141 1.09 -16.72 9.32
C SER A 141 -0.04 -16.38 8.35
N VAL A 142 0.33 -16.10 7.09
CA VAL A 142 -0.66 -15.76 6.07
C VAL A 142 -1.44 -17.00 5.68
N THR A 143 -2.77 -16.94 5.75
CA THR A 143 -3.63 -18.04 5.33
C THR A 143 -3.67 -18.13 3.80
N GLU A 144 -3.93 -19.32 3.26
CA GLU A 144 -4.09 -19.49 1.81
C GLU A 144 -5.24 -18.64 1.25
N LEU A 145 -6.33 -18.47 2.01
CA LEU A 145 -7.44 -17.58 1.61
C LEU A 145 -6.98 -16.13 1.48
N GLU A 146 -6.19 -15.63 2.43
CA GLU A 146 -5.63 -14.27 2.34
C GLU A 146 -4.67 -14.12 1.16
N LEU A 147 -3.89 -15.17 0.88
CA LEU A 147 -2.97 -15.16 -0.24
C LEU A 147 -3.71 -15.11 -1.58
N VAL A 148 -4.75 -15.93 -1.75
CA VAL A 148 -5.59 -15.92 -2.96
C VAL A 148 -6.30 -14.56 -3.11
N ARG A 149 -6.84 -13.98 -2.03
CA ARG A 149 -7.41 -12.62 -2.04
C ARG A 149 -6.41 -11.56 -2.44
N CYS A 150 -5.19 -11.66 -1.91
CA CYS A 150 -4.10 -10.75 -2.22
C CYS A 150 -3.82 -10.74 -3.73
N CYS A 151 -3.73 -11.93 -4.34
CA CYS A 151 -3.51 -12.06 -5.78
C CYS A 151 -4.68 -11.48 -6.59
N TYR A 152 -5.91 -11.76 -6.18
CA TYR A 152 -7.10 -11.20 -6.82
C TYR A 152 -7.12 -9.67 -6.76
N ARG A 153 -6.83 -9.06 -5.60
CA ARG A 153 -6.83 -7.61 -5.42
C ARG A 153 -5.81 -6.90 -6.32
N PHE A 154 -4.59 -7.44 -6.42
CA PHE A 154 -3.62 -6.91 -7.38
C PHE A 154 -4.10 -7.05 -8.81
N LEU A 155 -4.59 -8.24 -9.18
CA LEU A 155 -5.08 -8.50 -10.52
C LEU A 155 -6.25 -7.57 -10.91
N VAL A 156 -7.18 -7.27 -10.01
CA VAL A 156 -8.27 -6.33 -10.29
C VAL A 156 -7.78 -4.88 -10.31
N ALA A 157 -6.78 -4.54 -9.50
CA ALA A 157 -6.23 -3.18 -9.45
C ALA A 157 -5.52 -2.78 -10.76
N ASP A 158 -4.79 -3.71 -11.40
CA ASP A 158 -4.25 -3.53 -12.75
C ASP A 158 -4.23 -4.86 -13.53
N PRO A 159 -5.36 -5.21 -14.19
CA PRO A 159 -5.49 -6.49 -14.89
C PRO A 159 -4.49 -6.66 -16.02
N ALA A 160 -4.17 -5.58 -16.75
CA ALA A 160 -3.24 -5.64 -17.87
C ALA A 160 -1.82 -5.95 -17.38
N HIS A 161 -1.37 -5.26 -16.32
CA HIS A 161 -0.05 -5.46 -15.77
C HIS A 161 0.09 -6.86 -15.13
N PHE A 162 -0.72 -7.19 -14.12
CA PHE A 162 -0.51 -8.40 -13.32
C PHE A 162 -0.84 -9.69 -14.07
N ARG A 163 -1.72 -9.64 -15.08
CA ARG A 163 -1.95 -10.78 -15.97
C ARG A 163 -0.69 -11.15 -16.77
N SER A 164 0.07 -10.16 -17.21
CA SER A 164 1.27 -10.37 -18.03
C SER A 164 2.54 -10.56 -17.19
N ALA A 165 2.60 -9.96 -16.00
CA ALA A 165 3.77 -9.98 -15.14
C ALA A 165 3.97 -11.30 -14.38
N TRP A 166 2.90 -12.07 -14.12
CA TRP A 166 2.96 -13.27 -13.28
C TRP A 166 2.68 -14.56 -14.05
N ASN A 167 3.36 -15.64 -13.68
CA ASN A 167 3.10 -16.98 -14.21
C ASN A 167 1.88 -17.61 -13.53
N TRP A 168 0.68 -17.35 -14.05
CA TRP A 168 -0.57 -17.84 -13.47
C TRP A 168 -0.73 -19.37 -13.52
N SER A 169 0.00 -20.08 -14.37
CA SER A 169 -0.01 -21.55 -14.38
C SER A 169 0.42 -22.12 -13.02
N GLU A 170 1.47 -21.56 -12.41
CA GLU A 170 1.92 -21.96 -11.06
C GLU A 170 0.84 -21.72 -10.00
N PHE A 171 0.08 -20.62 -10.12
CA PHE A 171 -1.03 -20.35 -9.22
C PHE A 171 -2.13 -21.41 -9.39
N PHE A 172 -2.52 -21.71 -10.63
CA PHE A 172 -3.58 -22.68 -10.88
C PHE A 172 -3.19 -24.09 -10.44
N GLU A 173 -1.94 -24.53 -10.67
CA GLU A 173 -1.44 -25.83 -10.18
C GLU A 173 -1.46 -25.93 -8.65
N GLN A 174 -1.13 -24.84 -7.95
CA GLN A 174 -1.12 -24.82 -6.50
C GLN A 174 -2.52 -24.87 -5.89
N PHE A 175 -3.47 -24.09 -6.44
CA PHE A 175 -4.78 -23.83 -5.81
C PHE A 175 -5.97 -24.54 -6.49
N ALA A 176 -5.78 -25.21 -7.63
CA ALA A 176 -6.87 -25.93 -8.32
C ALA A 176 -7.51 -27.00 -7.42
N GLY A 177 -8.85 -26.99 -7.37
CA GLY A 177 -9.65 -28.00 -6.67
C GLY A 177 -9.49 -28.02 -5.15
N LYS A 178 -8.76 -27.07 -4.56
CA LYS A 178 -8.49 -27.00 -3.12
C LYS A 178 -9.25 -25.86 -2.45
N GLY A 179 -9.47 -26.02 -1.14
CA GLY A 179 -9.85 -24.92 -0.26
C GLY A 179 -11.35 -24.77 0.01
N CYS A 180 -11.66 -23.79 0.86
CA CYS A 180 -13.04 -23.48 1.26
C CYS A 180 -13.81 -22.78 0.13
N PRO A 181 -15.16 -22.70 0.20
CA PRO A 181 -15.97 -22.01 -0.82
C PRO A 181 -15.52 -20.58 -1.13
N ARG A 182 -14.98 -19.85 -0.14
CA ARG A 182 -14.43 -18.50 -0.33
C ARG A 182 -13.17 -18.52 -1.18
N GLN A 183 -12.28 -19.50 -1.01
CA GLN A 183 -11.09 -19.65 -1.86
C GLN A 183 -11.49 -19.95 -3.30
N ARG A 184 -12.46 -20.85 -3.50
CA ARG A 184 -13.01 -21.17 -4.83
C ARG A 184 -13.62 -19.94 -5.51
N TYR A 185 -14.34 -19.10 -4.76
CA TYR A 185 -14.89 -17.85 -5.26
C TYR A 185 -13.80 -16.97 -5.90
N TYR A 186 -12.71 -16.68 -5.18
CA TYR A 186 -11.63 -15.85 -5.70
C TYR A 186 -10.83 -16.55 -6.81
N TYR A 187 -10.63 -17.86 -6.70
CA TYR A 187 -9.98 -18.66 -7.74
C TYR A 187 -10.73 -18.54 -9.07
N SER A 188 -12.05 -18.72 -9.09
CA SER A 188 -12.87 -18.60 -10.30
C SER A 188 -12.74 -17.22 -10.95
N ARG A 189 -12.67 -16.15 -10.15
CA ARG A 189 -12.55 -14.76 -10.63
C ARG A 189 -11.16 -14.45 -11.17
N ILE A 190 -10.11 -14.95 -10.51
CA ILE A 190 -8.74 -14.89 -11.04
C ILE A 190 -8.68 -15.63 -12.37
N LEU A 191 -9.17 -16.86 -12.43
CA LEU A 191 -9.20 -17.67 -13.65
C LEU A 191 -9.92 -16.94 -14.77
N ALA A 192 -11.12 -16.42 -14.51
CA ALA A 192 -11.90 -15.68 -15.49
C ALA A 192 -11.17 -14.43 -16.01
N THR A 193 -10.55 -13.67 -15.13
CA THR A 193 -9.80 -12.45 -15.50
C THR A 193 -8.55 -12.77 -16.32
N VAL A 194 -7.79 -13.81 -15.93
CA VAL A 194 -6.57 -14.24 -16.64
C VAL A 194 -6.87 -14.88 -17.99
N SER A 195 -8.03 -15.51 -18.15
CA SER A 195 -8.42 -16.21 -19.39
C SER A 195 -9.44 -15.45 -20.25
N CYS A 196 -9.79 -14.21 -19.90
CA CYS A 196 -10.84 -13.43 -20.58
C CYS A 196 -12.20 -14.15 -20.65
N MET A 197 -12.60 -14.86 -19.60
CA MET A 197 -13.92 -15.50 -19.60
C MET A 197 -15.04 -14.47 -19.51
N THR A 198 -16.16 -14.82 -20.13
CA THR A 198 -17.42 -14.09 -20.03
C THR A 198 -18.10 -14.34 -18.69
N GLN A 199 -19.07 -13.50 -18.33
CA GLN A 199 -19.84 -13.67 -17.10
C GLN A 199 -20.59 -15.01 -17.03
N SER A 200 -21.09 -15.52 -18.16
CA SER A 200 -21.78 -16.83 -18.21
C SER A 200 -20.82 -17.98 -17.92
N GLN A 201 -19.58 -17.92 -18.42
CA GLN A 201 -18.54 -18.90 -18.11
C GLN A 201 -18.13 -18.83 -16.63
N LEU A 202 -18.00 -17.62 -16.07
CA LEU A 202 -17.75 -17.45 -14.63
C LEU A 202 -18.89 -18.02 -13.77
N ASN A 203 -20.14 -17.77 -14.15
CA ASN A 203 -21.30 -18.32 -13.45
C ASN A 203 -21.31 -19.86 -13.48
N ALA A 204 -20.84 -20.48 -14.57
CA ALA A 204 -20.70 -21.93 -14.67
C ALA A 204 -19.62 -22.46 -13.70
N LEU A 205 -18.49 -21.74 -13.54
CA LEU A 205 -17.45 -22.09 -12.56
C LEU A 205 -17.92 -21.97 -11.11
N ASP A 206 -18.81 -21.01 -10.83
CA ASP A 206 -19.35 -20.77 -9.51
C ASP A 206 -20.48 -21.74 -9.11
N GLY A 207 -20.88 -22.68 -10.00
CA GLY A 207 -22.04 -23.56 -9.79
C GLY A 207 -22.01 -24.36 -8.48
N ASP A 208 -20.82 -24.71 -7.99
CA ASP A 208 -20.63 -25.48 -6.75
C ASP A 208 -20.34 -24.61 -5.50
N ILE A 209 -20.46 -23.28 -5.62
CA ILE A 209 -20.22 -22.32 -4.54
C ILE A 209 -21.58 -21.91 -3.96
N PRO A 210 -21.81 -22.05 -2.64
CA PRO A 210 -23.03 -21.59 -2.01
C PRO A 210 -23.30 -20.11 -2.30
N LEU A 211 -24.54 -19.78 -2.68
CA LEU A 211 -24.94 -18.43 -3.07
C LEU A 211 -24.68 -17.42 -1.96
N GLU A 212 -24.81 -17.81 -0.68
CA GLU A 212 -24.54 -16.91 0.45
C GLU A 212 -23.07 -16.45 0.47
N VAL A 213 -22.15 -17.32 0.07
CA VAL A 213 -20.72 -16.99 -0.02
C VAL A 213 -20.47 -16.01 -1.14
N VAL A 214 -21.06 -16.24 -2.32
CA VAL A 214 -20.94 -15.36 -3.48
C VAL A 214 -21.43 -13.95 -3.15
N VAL A 215 -22.65 -13.84 -2.61
CA VAL A 215 -23.26 -12.56 -2.26
C VAL A 215 -22.44 -11.82 -1.20
N ARG A 216 -21.98 -12.52 -0.15
CA ARG A 216 -21.19 -11.91 0.92
C ARG A 216 -19.87 -11.34 0.39
N GLU A 217 -19.15 -12.08 -0.43
CA GLU A 217 -17.85 -11.63 -0.95
C GLU A 217 -18.01 -10.49 -1.96
N GLN A 218 -19.04 -10.51 -2.81
CA GLN A 218 -19.36 -9.39 -3.70
C GLN A 218 -19.67 -8.10 -2.94
N GLN A 219 -20.48 -8.18 -1.89
CA GLN A 219 -20.76 -7.02 -1.02
C GLN A 219 -19.48 -6.50 -0.38
N GLN A 220 -18.60 -7.39 0.09
CA GLN A 220 -17.32 -7.00 0.66
C GLN A 220 -16.43 -6.27 -0.36
N GLU A 221 -16.35 -6.74 -1.60
CA GLU A 221 -15.61 -6.07 -2.67
C GLU A 221 -16.17 -4.66 -2.98
N MET A 222 -17.50 -4.51 -3.02
CA MET A 222 -18.14 -3.20 -3.23
C MET A 222 -17.83 -2.22 -2.10
N THR A 223 -17.75 -2.69 -0.84
CA THR A 223 -17.40 -1.82 0.29
C THR A 223 -15.95 -1.37 0.26
N VAL A 224 -15.02 -2.21 -0.23
CA VAL A 224 -13.59 -1.87 -0.34
C VAL A 224 -13.34 -0.87 -1.48
N GLY A 225 -14.15 -0.91 -2.55
CA GLY A 225 -14.04 0.00 -3.70
C GLY A 225 -14.65 1.39 -3.49
N ARG A 226 -15.51 1.59 -2.48
CA ARG A 226 -15.87 2.94 -2.02
C ARG A 226 -14.66 3.50 -1.28
N GLY A 227 -13.83 4.23 -2.02
CA GLY A 227 -12.69 4.95 -1.49
C GLY A 227 -13.06 5.67 -0.20
N VAL A 228 -12.09 5.72 0.71
CA VAL A 228 -12.22 6.51 1.94
C VAL A 228 -12.44 7.94 1.49
N SER A 229 -13.69 8.41 1.55
CA SER A 229 -13.97 9.84 1.52
C SER A 229 -13.17 10.39 2.69
N GLU A 230 -12.11 11.14 2.40
CA GLU A 230 -11.55 11.98 3.43
C GLU A 230 -12.71 12.82 3.94
N GLU A 231 -13.11 12.62 5.19
CA GLU A 231 -13.93 13.61 5.86
C GLU A 231 -13.11 14.89 5.79
N GLU A 232 -13.44 15.76 4.82
CA GLU A 232 -12.98 17.13 4.73
C GLU A 232 -13.54 17.87 5.94
N VAL A 233 -12.94 17.60 7.10
CA VAL A 233 -13.12 18.42 8.27
C VAL A 233 -12.37 19.71 7.94
N GLY A 234 -13.09 20.83 7.94
CA GLY A 234 -12.50 22.15 7.68
C GLY A 234 -11.21 22.34 8.47
N ALA A 235 -10.21 22.92 7.83
CA ALA A 235 -8.90 23.20 8.40
C ALA A 235 -9.02 24.17 9.58
N CYS A 236 -9.27 23.64 10.78
CA CYS A 236 -9.33 24.41 12.02
C CYS A 236 -8.18 24.01 12.98
N GLY A 237 -7.36 23.01 12.60
CA GLY A 237 -6.26 22.50 13.39
C GLY A 237 -4.90 23.14 13.11
N GLU A 238 -3.95 22.95 14.03
CA GLU A 238 -2.55 23.37 13.89
C GLU A 238 -1.86 22.57 12.75
N ASN A 239 -1.72 23.20 11.57
CA ASN A 239 -0.96 22.64 10.45
C ASN A 239 0.52 22.84 10.67
N ILE A 240 1.30 21.77 10.50
CA ILE A 240 2.76 21.83 10.64
C ILE A 240 3.40 21.43 9.32
N ARG A 241 4.30 22.28 8.83
CA ARG A 241 5.17 21.98 7.70
C ARG A 241 6.16 20.90 8.10
N TRP A 242 6.05 19.76 7.45
CA TRP A 242 6.93 18.62 7.61
C TRP A 242 7.92 18.56 6.44
N ASP A 243 9.21 18.68 6.79
CA ASP A 243 10.33 18.58 5.87
C ASP A 243 11.00 17.21 6.05
N PHE A 244 10.42 16.18 5.44
CA PHE A 244 10.98 14.83 5.45
C PHE A 244 12.06 14.68 4.38
N ARG A 245 12.98 13.73 4.58
CA ARG A 245 13.96 13.32 3.58
C ARG A 245 13.68 11.88 3.16
N SER A 246 13.52 11.66 1.85
CA SER A 246 13.33 10.34 1.27
C SER A 246 13.97 10.26 -0.10
N ASN A 247 14.52 9.08 -0.41
CA ASN A 247 15.10 8.77 -1.72
C ASN A 247 14.08 8.08 -2.65
N VAL A 248 12.88 7.78 -2.13
CA VAL A 248 11.83 7.03 -2.85
C VAL A 248 10.59 7.88 -3.07
N VAL A 249 10.39 8.94 -2.27
CA VAL A 249 9.20 9.80 -2.32
C VAL A 249 9.60 11.25 -2.19
N THR A 250 8.93 12.13 -2.92
CA THR A 250 9.09 13.59 -2.84
C THR A 250 7.74 14.29 -2.64
N ASN A 251 7.77 15.50 -2.10
CA ASN A 251 6.59 16.33 -1.92
C ASN A 251 6.55 17.43 -3.00
N VAL A 252 5.48 17.47 -3.80
CA VAL A 252 5.24 18.49 -4.83
C VAL A 252 3.87 19.11 -4.58
N GLY A 253 3.83 20.36 -4.11
CA GLY A 253 2.57 21.07 -3.86
C GLY A 253 1.64 20.37 -2.85
N ASP A 254 2.20 19.75 -1.81
CA ASP A 254 1.48 18.94 -0.80
C ASP A 254 0.88 17.64 -1.32
N VAL A 255 1.35 17.18 -2.48
CA VAL A 255 1.08 15.85 -3.04
C VAL A 255 2.36 15.01 -2.97
N MET A 256 2.24 13.80 -2.44
CA MET A 256 3.34 12.85 -2.36
C MET A 256 3.48 12.10 -3.67
N LEU A 257 4.66 12.19 -4.29
CA LEU A 257 4.94 11.53 -5.57
C LEU A 257 6.13 10.57 -5.44
N PRO A 258 6.07 9.38 -6.07
CA PRO A 258 7.20 8.46 -6.11
C PRO A 258 8.35 9.02 -6.95
N ILE A 259 9.58 8.77 -6.49
CA ILE A 259 10.82 9.03 -7.24
C ILE A 259 11.16 7.77 -8.03
N PHE A 260 11.09 7.85 -9.36
CA PHE A 260 11.44 6.72 -10.24
C PHE A 260 12.92 6.66 -10.61
N ASP A 261 13.58 7.82 -10.67
CA ASP A 261 14.99 7.93 -11.03
C ASP A 261 15.74 8.74 -9.95
N ALA A 262 16.23 8.01 -8.95
CA ALA A 262 16.96 8.61 -7.83
C ALA A 262 18.27 9.28 -8.28
N SER A 263 18.97 8.67 -9.26
CA SER A 263 20.22 9.21 -9.80
C SER A 263 20.01 10.55 -10.50
N ASN A 264 18.91 10.69 -11.25
CA ASN A 264 18.55 11.95 -11.86
C ASN A 264 18.16 13.02 -10.82
N CYS A 265 17.42 12.64 -9.77
CA CYS A 265 17.11 13.56 -8.68
C CYS A 265 18.37 14.04 -7.94
N GLU A 266 19.32 13.16 -7.67
CA GLU A 266 20.60 13.50 -7.04
C GLU A 266 21.45 14.40 -7.94
N PHE A 267 21.49 14.12 -9.25
CA PHE A 267 22.20 14.92 -10.23
C PHE A 267 21.71 16.37 -10.26
N TYR A 268 20.38 16.60 -10.29
CA TYR A 268 19.83 17.95 -10.28
C TYR A 268 20.00 18.64 -8.92
N ARG A 269 19.87 17.92 -7.80
CA ARG A 269 20.18 18.48 -6.45
C ARG A 269 21.64 18.91 -6.33
N ALA A 270 22.58 18.17 -6.91
CA ALA A 270 24.00 18.52 -6.90
C ALA A 270 24.32 19.72 -7.82
N LYS A 271 23.49 19.96 -8.84
CA LYS A 271 23.61 21.11 -9.76
C LYS A 271 22.98 22.40 -9.23
N GLU A 272 22.08 22.33 -8.25
CA GLU A 272 21.56 23.50 -7.53
C GLU A 272 22.68 24.13 -6.67
N GLN A 273 23.62 24.83 -7.30
CA GLN A 273 24.75 25.47 -6.63
C GLN A 273 24.34 26.74 -5.86
N GLN A 274 23.19 27.34 -6.20
CA GLN A 274 22.50 28.35 -5.43
C GLN A 274 20.99 28.21 -5.67
N PRO A 275 20.15 28.20 -4.63
CA PRO A 275 18.72 28.34 -4.83
C PRO A 275 18.50 29.72 -5.44
N GLU A 276 18.05 29.79 -6.70
CA GLU A 276 17.43 31.03 -7.17
C GLU A 276 16.31 31.37 -6.18
N GLU A 277 16.31 32.61 -5.68
CA GLU A 277 15.33 33.08 -4.69
C GLU A 277 13.96 33.27 -5.36
N LEU A 278 13.38 32.17 -5.82
CA LEU A 278 12.08 32.12 -6.46
C LEU A 278 11.02 32.17 -5.37
N VAL A 279 10.39 33.33 -5.22
CA VAL A 279 9.21 33.48 -4.37
C VAL A 279 8.03 32.80 -5.06
N ILE A 280 7.62 31.64 -4.55
CA ILE A 280 6.44 30.93 -5.02
C ILE A 280 5.19 31.67 -4.53
N VAL A 281 4.38 32.17 -5.47
CA VAL A 281 3.08 32.78 -5.19
C VAL A 281 1.96 31.72 -5.16
N ASP A 282 0.82 32.05 -4.55
CA ASP A 282 -0.29 31.11 -4.35
C ASP A 282 -0.82 30.49 -5.65
N SER A 283 -0.91 31.27 -6.73
CA SER A 283 -1.33 30.78 -8.05
C SER A 283 -0.35 29.72 -8.59
N THR A 284 0.96 29.95 -8.43
CA THR A 284 2.00 28.99 -8.81
C THR A 284 1.92 27.73 -7.94
N ARG A 285 1.69 27.87 -6.62
CA ARG A 285 1.52 26.73 -5.72
C ARG A 285 0.32 25.86 -6.11
N LEU A 286 -0.80 26.50 -6.43
CA LEU A 286 -2.01 25.81 -6.88
C LEU A 286 -1.77 25.07 -8.20
N ASN A 287 -1.13 25.73 -9.18
CA ASN A 287 -0.80 25.11 -10.46
C ASN A 287 0.11 23.89 -10.28
N VAL A 288 1.19 24.02 -9.50
CA VAL A 288 2.10 22.90 -9.19
C VAL A 288 1.37 21.75 -8.50
N ARG A 289 0.46 22.05 -7.55
CA ARG A 289 -0.38 21.03 -6.90
C ARG A 289 -1.31 20.34 -7.90
N CYS A 290 -1.96 21.07 -8.81
CA CYS A 290 -2.81 20.49 -9.85
C CYS A 290 -2.02 19.57 -10.78
N LEU A 291 -0.80 19.96 -11.17
CA LEU A 291 0.09 19.10 -11.94
C LEU A 291 0.46 17.84 -11.18
N ALA A 292 0.82 17.96 -9.91
CA ALA A 292 1.16 16.82 -9.07
C ALA A 292 -0.02 15.84 -8.90
N LEU A 293 -1.25 16.35 -8.72
CA LEU A 293 -2.47 15.52 -8.70
C LEU A 293 -2.69 14.82 -10.04
N GLY A 294 -2.49 15.53 -11.16
CA GLY A 294 -2.56 14.92 -12.49
C GLY A 294 -1.55 13.79 -12.66
N VAL A 295 -0.30 13.99 -12.22
CA VAL A 295 0.76 12.97 -12.29
C VAL A 295 0.44 11.80 -11.38
N SER A 296 -0.05 12.06 -10.15
CA SER A 296 -0.52 11.04 -9.20
C SER A 296 -1.74 10.26 -9.74
N SER A 297 -2.51 10.81 -10.69
CA SER A 297 -3.57 10.04 -11.37
C SER A 297 -3.04 9.01 -12.37
N GLY A 298 -1.80 9.17 -12.85
CA GLY A 298 -1.14 8.25 -13.79
C GLY A 298 -1.65 8.39 -15.21
N ARG A 299 -2.31 9.50 -15.50
CA ARG A 299 -2.85 9.84 -16.81
C ARG A 299 -1.97 10.91 -17.46
N ALA A 300 -1.98 10.95 -18.78
CA ALA A 300 -1.36 12.04 -19.52
C ALA A 300 -2.07 13.36 -19.20
N ILE A 301 -1.30 14.43 -19.04
CA ILE A 301 -1.80 15.78 -18.76
C ILE A 301 -1.47 16.66 -19.96
N CYS A 302 -2.46 17.41 -20.45
CA CYS A 302 -2.25 18.45 -21.43
C CYS A 302 -2.08 19.78 -20.69
N LEU A 303 -0.99 20.49 -20.97
CA LEU A 303 -0.76 21.86 -20.50
C LEU A 303 -1.22 22.82 -21.59
N SER A 304 -2.05 23.79 -21.22
CA SER A 304 -2.56 24.84 -22.11
C SER A 304 -2.21 26.21 -21.55
#